data_AF-A0AAV2S0B2-F1
#
_entry.id   AF-A0AAV2S0B2-F1
#
_cell.length_a   1.000
_cell.length_b   1.000
_cell.length_c   1.000
_cell.angle_alpha   90.00
_cell.angle_beta   90.00
_cell.angle_gamma   90.00
#
_symmetry.space_group_name_H-M   'P 1'
#
loop_
_entity.id
_entity.type
_entity.pdbx_description
1 polymer ?
#
loop_
_entity_poly.entity_id
_entity_poly.type
_entity_poly.pdbx_seq_one_letter_code
_entity_poly.pdbx_strand_id
1 'polypeptide(L)'
;FLFFCRGFKIVGPFVTMIYTMLAGDLLRFVTIYFVFIMGFSQAYYVIFTSFNKSESCQTNQMPNAAESVLMMFIVSLGNFGDLYSALECTDHEITGKVMFMMFMAVVALLLINLLIAMMGNTYEVIAEMKNEWMRQVRWYIFFP
;
A
#
# COMPACT_ATOMS: atom_id res chain seq x y z
N PHE A 1 -2.92 -21.49 9.48
CA PHE A 1 -3.92 -21.83 8.44
C PHE A 1 -3.28 -22.04 7.07
N LEU A 2 -2.44 -21.11 6.55
CA LEU A 2 -1.73 -21.27 5.26
C LEU A 2 -0.79 -22.48 5.14
N PHE A 3 -0.24 -22.98 6.26
CA PHE A 3 0.61 -24.18 6.25
C PHE A 3 -0.18 -25.49 6.01
N PHE A 4 -1.49 -25.50 6.27
CA PHE A 4 -2.33 -26.71 6.19
C PHE A 4 -2.90 -26.97 4.77
N CYS A 5 -2.89 -25.96 3.88
CA CYS A 5 -3.29 -26.11 2.47
C CYS A 5 -2.20 -26.74 1.57
N ARG A 6 -0.97 -26.94 2.09
CA ARG A 6 0.13 -27.57 1.34
C ARG A 6 -0.05 -29.09 1.15
N GLY A 7 -1.02 -29.71 1.84
CA GLY A 7 -1.28 -31.15 1.79
C GLY A 7 -2.11 -31.64 0.60
N PHE A 8 -2.80 -30.76 -0.13
CA PHE A 8 -3.60 -31.14 -1.30
C PHE A 8 -2.84 -30.85 -2.61
N LYS A 9 -2.54 -31.91 -3.37
CA LYS A 9 -1.79 -31.87 -4.66
C LYS A 9 -2.31 -30.86 -5.70
N ILE A 10 -3.56 -30.40 -5.57
CA ILE A 10 -4.23 -29.46 -6.48
C ILE A 10 -4.09 -27.99 -6.05
N VAL A 11 -3.87 -27.73 -4.75
CA VAL A 11 -3.79 -26.37 -4.20
C VAL A 11 -2.34 -25.84 -4.20
N GLY A 12 -1.36 -26.75 -4.27
CA GLY A 12 0.07 -26.44 -4.36
C GLY A 12 0.39 -25.42 -5.45
N PRO A 13 0.06 -25.67 -6.74
CA PRO A 13 0.34 -24.73 -7.83
C PRO A 13 -0.32 -23.35 -7.65
N PHE A 14 -1.54 -23.32 -7.14
CA PHE A 14 -2.31 -22.08 -6.93
C PHE A 14 -1.68 -21.21 -5.83
N VAL A 15 -1.23 -21.85 -4.75
CA VAL A 15 -0.52 -21.16 -3.65
C VAL A 15 0.83 -20.64 -4.11
N THR A 16 1.61 -21.44 -4.86
CA THR A 16 2.93 -21.00 -5.34
C THR A 16 2.81 -19.85 -6.33
N MET A 17 1.80 -19.85 -7.21
CA MET A 17 1.53 -18.78 -8.17
C MET A 17 1.11 -17.47 -7.47
N ILE A 18 0.19 -17.54 -6.49
CA ILE A 18 -0.19 -16.38 -5.67
C ILE A 18 1.01 -15.85 -4.86
N TYR A 19 1.82 -16.74 -4.30
CA TYR A 19 2.98 -16.35 -3.50
C TYR A 19 4.05 -15.65 -4.35
N THR A 20 4.25 -16.04 -5.60
CA THR A 20 5.22 -15.37 -6.48
C THR A 20 4.76 -13.97 -6.88
N MET A 21 3.47 -13.78 -7.18
CA MET A 21 2.91 -12.45 -7.44
C MET A 21 2.95 -11.55 -6.20
N LEU A 22 2.58 -12.07 -5.03
CA LEU A 22 2.60 -11.32 -3.77
C LEU A 22 4.03 -11.00 -3.29
N ALA A 23 4.95 -11.96 -3.37
CA ALA A 23 6.30 -11.77 -2.85
C ALA A 23 7.19 -10.97 -3.81
N GLY A 24 6.95 -11.04 -5.12
CA GLY A 24 7.75 -10.32 -6.12
C GLY A 24 7.41 -8.83 -6.19
N ASP A 25 6.12 -8.53 -6.34
CA ASP A 25 5.65 -7.18 -6.63
C ASP A 25 5.17 -6.47 -5.37
N LEU A 26 4.22 -7.07 -4.64
CA LEU A 26 3.59 -6.43 -3.49
C LEU A 26 4.58 -6.16 -2.35
N LEU A 27 5.50 -7.08 -2.02
CA LEU A 27 6.49 -6.84 -0.96
C LEU A 27 7.37 -5.61 -1.21
N ARG A 28 7.83 -5.39 -2.45
CA ARG A 28 8.67 -4.23 -2.80
C ARG A 28 7.91 -2.92 -2.59
N PHE A 29 6.66 -2.85 -3.02
CA PHE A 29 5.81 -1.67 -2.83
C PHE A 29 5.47 -1.44 -1.36
N VAL A 30 5.15 -2.51 -0.62
CA VAL A 30 4.85 -2.43 0.81
C VAL A 30 6.07 -1.95 1.60
N THR A 31 7.28 -2.37 1.26
CA THR A 31 8.50 -1.85 1.92
C THR A 31 8.66 -0.35 1.72
N ILE A 32 8.51 0.15 0.49
CA ILE A 32 8.62 1.59 0.19
C ILE A 32 7.50 2.37 0.91
N TYR A 33 6.29 1.83 0.92
CA TYR A 33 5.16 2.38 1.65
C TYR A 33 5.42 2.50 3.16
N PHE A 34 5.99 1.48 3.79
CA PHE A 34 6.37 1.52 5.20
C PHE A 34 7.39 2.61 5.50
N VAL A 35 8.38 2.82 4.62
CA VAL A 35 9.37 3.90 4.77
C VAL A 35 8.68 5.27 4.76
N PHE A 36 7.74 5.49 3.84
CA PHE A 36 6.97 6.74 3.80
C PHE A 36 6.10 6.93 5.04
N ILE A 37 5.36 5.90 5.49
CA ILE A 37 4.56 6.00 6.72
C ILE A 37 5.45 6.39 7.90
N MET A 38 6.60 5.73 8.08
CA MET A 38 7.47 6.05 9.19
C MET A 38 8.00 7.48 9.11
N GLY A 39 8.38 7.96 7.92
CA GLY A 39 8.82 9.34 7.72
C GLY A 39 7.73 10.38 8.03
N PHE A 40 6.54 10.21 7.45
CA PHE A 40 5.42 11.13 7.69
C PHE A 40 4.92 11.05 9.14
N SER A 41 4.88 9.87 9.75
CA SER A 41 4.49 9.69 11.15
C SER A 41 5.35 10.53 12.11
N GLN A 42 6.68 10.58 11.90
CA GLN A 42 7.55 11.43 12.72
C GLN A 42 7.27 12.92 12.51
N ALA A 43 7.04 13.35 11.26
CA ALA A 43 6.69 14.73 10.97
C ALA A 43 5.38 15.14 11.66
N TYR A 44 4.37 14.27 11.63
CA TYR A 44 3.11 14.50 12.33
C TYR A 44 3.25 14.45 13.85
N TYR A 45 4.06 13.53 14.39
CA TYR A 45 4.35 13.50 15.82
C TYR A 45 4.85 14.87 16.30
N VAL A 46 5.77 15.50 15.56
CA VAL A 46 6.25 16.86 15.85
C VAL A 46 5.10 17.88 15.79
N ILE A 47 4.25 17.86 14.76
CA ILE A 47 3.11 18.79 14.65
C ILE A 47 2.14 18.64 15.85
N PHE A 48 1.88 17.41 16.28
CA PHE A 48 1.00 17.12 17.42
C PHE A 48 1.65 17.39 18.79
N THR A 49 2.96 17.65 18.88
CA THR A 49 3.55 18.21 20.11
C THR A 49 3.11 19.65 20.37
N SER A 50 2.72 20.38 19.31
CA SER A 50 2.15 21.73 19.39
C SER A 50 0.63 21.72 19.62
N PHE A 51 0.06 20.59 20.05
CA PHE A 51 -1.36 20.47 20.36
C PHE A 51 -1.71 21.32 21.59
N ASN A 52 -2.68 22.23 21.43
CA ASN A 52 -3.13 23.09 22.49
C ASN A 52 -4.47 22.58 23.06
N LYS A 53 -4.48 22.21 24.33
CA LYS A 53 -5.67 21.64 24.98
C LYS A 53 -6.69 22.77 25.21
N SER A 54 -7.78 22.74 24.46
CA SER A 54 -8.92 23.67 24.54
C SER A 54 -10.19 22.93 25.02
N GLU A 55 -11.26 23.65 25.35
CA GLU A 55 -12.56 23.05 25.71
C GLU A 55 -13.10 22.12 24.61
N SER A 56 -12.87 22.48 23.34
CA SER A 56 -13.21 21.67 22.15
C SER A 56 -12.20 20.56 21.82
N CYS A 57 -10.99 20.61 22.39
CA CYS A 57 -9.84 19.78 22.02
C CYS A 57 -9.25 19.13 23.28
N GLN A 58 -9.95 18.11 23.79
CA GLN A 58 -9.68 17.51 25.10
C GLN A 58 -8.54 16.48 25.07
N THR A 59 -8.37 15.76 23.96
CA THR A 59 -7.46 14.62 23.85
C THR A 59 -6.56 14.74 22.64
N ASN A 60 -5.25 14.60 22.84
CA ASN A 60 -4.32 14.42 21.75
C ASN A 60 -4.52 13.02 21.13
N GLN A 61 -4.80 12.94 19.83
CA GLN A 61 -4.96 11.65 19.13
C GLN A 61 -3.62 10.94 18.87
N MET A 62 -2.50 11.65 18.96
CA MET A 62 -1.16 11.13 18.67
C MET A 62 -0.17 11.50 19.80
N PRO A 63 -0.36 10.97 21.03
CA PRO A 63 0.51 11.26 22.16
C PRO A 63 1.89 10.58 22.06
N ASN A 64 2.00 9.49 21.30
CA ASN A 64 3.24 8.72 21.18
C ASN A 64 3.62 8.47 19.71
N ALA A 65 4.91 8.30 19.44
CA ALA A 65 5.41 8.06 18.07
C ALA A 65 4.87 6.74 17.47
N ALA A 66 4.68 5.71 18.29
CA ALA A 66 4.10 4.44 17.85
C ALA A 66 2.61 4.58 17.48
N GLU A 67 1.85 5.33 18.27
CA GLU A 67 0.44 5.63 17.96
C GLU A 67 0.32 6.50 16.70
N SER A 68 1.30 7.39 16.49
CA SER A 68 1.38 8.21 15.28
C SER A 68 1.51 7.36 14.00
N VAL A 69 2.29 6.28 14.05
CA VAL A 69 2.42 5.33 12.94
C VAL A 69 1.09 4.62 12.67
N LEU A 70 0.42 4.17 13.73
CA LEU A 70 -0.86 3.47 13.62
C LEU A 70 -1.96 4.37 13.05
N MET A 71 -2.03 5.62 13.51
CA MET A 71 -2.99 6.60 13.00
C MET A 71 -2.74 6.92 11.53
N MET A 72 -1.47 7.11 11.11
CA MET A 72 -1.13 7.29 9.70
C MET A 72 -1.54 6.09 8.84
N PHE A 73 -1.41 4.88 9.37
CA PHE A 73 -1.90 3.68 8.71
C PHE A 73 -3.43 3.67 8.60
N ILE A 74 -4.17 4.00 9.65
CA ILE A 74 -5.65 4.06 9.61
C ILE A 74 -6.13 5.13 8.61
N VAL A 75 -5.47 6.28 8.59
CA VAL A 75 -5.75 7.40 7.66
C VAL A 75 -5.53 6.96 6.22
N SER A 76 -4.46 6.22 5.94
CA SER A 76 -4.19 5.69 4.59
C SER A 76 -5.25 4.69 4.10
N LEU A 77 -5.96 4.01 5.03
CA LEU A 77 -7.08 3.12 4.70
C LEU A 77 -8.37 3.89 4.38
N GLY A 78 -8.36 5.22 4.48
CA GLY A 78 -9.48 6.10 4.17
C GLY A 78 -10.25 6.61 5.40
N ASN A 79 -9.84 6.27 6.62
CA ASN A 79 -10.43 6.86 7.83
C ASN A 79 -9.63 8.10 8.28
N PHE A 80 -9.93 9.25 7.68
CA PHE A 80 -9.20 10.51 7.92
C PHE A 80 -9.98 11.55 8.75
N GLY A 81 -11.24 11.31 9.10
CA GLY A 81 -12.08 12.28 9.82
C GLY A 81 -11.54 12.62 11.22
N ASP A 82 -11.03 11.61 11.92
CA ASP A 82 -10.42 11.77 13.23
C ASP A 82 -9.16 12.63 13.17
N LEU A 83 -8.26 12.36 12.21
CA LEU A 83 -7.02 13.13 12.01
C LEU A 83 -7.33 14.58 11.58
N TYR A 84 -8.26 14.76 10.65
CA TYR A 84 -8.59 16.08 10.11
C TYR A 84 -9.17 17.01 11.17
N SER A 85 -10.07 16.51 12.03
CA SER A 85 -10.60 17.29 13.16
C SER A 85 -9.52 17.56 14.23
N ALA A 86 -8.61 16.62 14.46
CA ALA A 86 -7.51 16.82 15.41
C ALA A 86 -6.47 17.86 14.94
N LEU A 87 -6.31 18.07 13.63
CA LEU A 87 -5.44 19.11 13.05
C LEU A 87 -5.95 20.53 13.31
N GLU A 88 -7.26 20.74 13.40
CA GLU A 88 -7.87 22.04 13.72
C GLU A 88 -7.56 22.49 15.15
N CYS A 89 -7.16 21.55 16.01
CA CYS A 89 -6.73 21.78 17.39
C CYS A 89 -5.23 22.10 17.54
N THR A 90 -4.48 22.19 16.44
CA THR A 90 -3.03 22.49 16.45
C THR A 90 -2.75 23.89 15.91
N ASP A 91 -1.78 24.60 16.50
CA ASP A 91 -1.36 25.94 16.05
C ASP A 91 -0.83 25.97 14.59
N HIS A 92 -0.47 24.79 14.06
CA HIS A 92 0.09 24.62 12.71
C HIS A 92 -0.89 23.91 11.76
N GLU A 93 -2.16 24.29 11.80
CA GLU A 93 -3.24 23.72 10.97
C GLU A 93 -2.89 23.71 9.47
N ILE A 94 -2.39 24.84 8.92
CA ILE A 94 -2.06 24.96 7.49
C ILE A 94 -0.96 23.96 7.11
N THR A 95 0.10 23.86 7.92
CA THR A 95 1.21 22.94 7.69
C THR A 95 0.73 21.49 7.74
N GLY A 96 -0.13 21.14 8.69
CA GLY A 96 -0.73 19.81 8.79
C GLY A 96 -1.62 19.46 7.59
N LYS A 97 -2.46 20.39 7.14
CA LYS A 97 -3.33 20.19 5.96
C LYS A 97 -2.53 20.01 4.66
N VAL A 98 -1.43 20.74 4.48
CA VAL A 98 -0.53 20.58 3.33
C VAL A 98 0.17 19.21 3.37
N MET A 99 0.69 18.80 4.53
CA MET A 99 1.29 17.47 4.71
C MET A 99 0.27 16.34 4.47
N PHE A 100 -0.99 16.55 4.84
CA PHE A 100 -2.07 15.60 4.60
C PHE A 100 -2.34 15.41 3.11
N MET A 101 -2.44 16.51 2.36
CA MET A 101 -2.62 16.46 0.90
C MET A 101 -1.46 15.72 0.21
N MET A 102 -0.22 16.01 0.62
CA MET A 102 0.96 15.35 0.08
C MET A 102 0.96 13.84 0.39
N PHE A 103 0.63 13.45 1.64
CA PHE A 103 0.54 12.06 2.04
C PHE A 103 -0.51 11.29 1.23
N MET A 104 -1.71 11.86 1.05
CA MET A 104 -2.77 11.25 0.24
C MET A 104 -2.36 11.06 -1.22
N ALA A 105 -1.63 12.02 -1.79
CA ALA A 105 -1.08 11.89 -3.14
C ALA A 105 -0.05 10.75 -3.23
N VAL A 106 0.85 10.62 -2.26
CA VAL A 106 1.83 9.52 -2.21
C VAL A 106 1.13 8.16 -2.08
N VAL A 107 0.14 8.03 -1.20
CA VAL A 107 -0.64 6.79 -1.06
C VAL A 107 -1.35 6.44 -2.37
N ALA A 108 -1.96 7.41 -3.04
CA ALA A 108 -2.60 7.19 -4.34
C ALA A 108 -1.60 6.73 -5.41
N LEU A 109 -0.43 7.35 -5.51
CA LEU A 109 0.63 6.94 -6.45
C LEU A 109 1.12 5.51 -6.15
N LEU A 110 1.25 5.13 -4.87
CA LEU A 110 1.66 3.78 -4.47
C LEU A 110 0.60 2.73 -4.80
N LEU A 111 -0.69 3.05 -4.59
CA LEU A 111 -1.80 2.17 -4.96
C LEU A 111 -1.88 1.98 -6.48
N ILE A 112 -1.66 3.04 -7.26
CA ILE A 112 -1.57 2.94 -8.72
C ILE A 112 -0.39 2.05 -9.14
N ASN A 113 0.77 2.18 -8.50
CA ASN A 113 1.93 1.32 -8.80
C ASN A 113 1.67 -0.16 -8.49
N LEU A 114 0.93 -0.45 -7.41
CA LEU A 114 0.50 -1.81 -7.09
C LEU A 114 -0.49 -2.36 -8.12
N LEU A 115 -1.44 -1.53 -8.58
CA LEU A 115 -2.39 -1.90 -9.63
C LEU A 115 -1.69 -2.17 -10.97
N ILE A 116 -0.71 -1.33 -11.34
CA ILE A 116 0.11 -1.52 -12.54
C ILE A 116 0.90 -2.82 -12.45
N ALA A 117 1.43 -3.18 -11.28
CA ALA A 117 2.18 -4.43 -11.13
C ALA A 117 1.28 -5.67 -11.36
N MET A 118 0.06 -5.66 -10.82
CA MET A 118 -0.92 -6.73 -11.07
C MET A 118 -1.29 -6.82 -12.56
N MET A 119 -1.45 -5.67 -13.23
CA MET A 119 -1.69 -5.64 -14.68
C MET A 119 -0.47 -6.08 -15.49
N GLY A 120 0.75 -5.66 -15.11
CA GLY A 120 2.01 -5.97 -15.77
C GLY A 120 2.30 -7.47 -15.82
N ASN A 121 2.10 -8.16 -14.69
CA ASN A 121 2.23 -9.61 -14.62
C ASN A 121 1.21 -10.33 -15.53
N THR A 122 -0.02 -9.80 -15.61
CA THR A 122 -1.03 -10.32 -16.54
C THR A 122 -0.63 -10.11 -18.01
N TYR A 123 -0.03 -8.95 -18.34
CA TYR A 123 0.50 -8.68 -19.68
C TYR A 123 1.66 -9.63 -20.05
N GLU A 124 2.54 -9.95 -19.10
CA GLU A 124 3.66 -10.86 -19.31
C GLU A 124 3.16 -12.29 -19.59
N VAL A 125 2.21 -12.80 -18.81
CA VAL A 125 1.56 -14.10 -19.03
C VAL A 125 0.85 -14.16 -20.40
N ILE A 126 0.15 -13.09 -20.79
CA ILE A 126 -0.51 -13.02 -22.11
C ILE A 126 0.52 -13.00 -23.24
N ALA A 127 1.64 -12.30 -23.06
CA ALA A 127 2.72 -12.25 -24.03
C ALA A 127 3.40 -13.62 -24.21
N GLU A 128 3.63 -14.36 -23.12
CA GLU A 128 4.14 -15.73 -23.18
C GLU A 128 3.18 -16.67 -23.90
N MET A 129 1.89 -16.66 -23.56
CA MET A 129 0.88 -17.48 -24.26
C MET A 129 0.81 -17.16 -25.76
N LYS A 130 0.92 -15.89 -26.14
CA LYS A 130 0.97 -15.47 -27.55
C LYS A 130 2.22 -16.01 -28.26
N ASN A 131 3.37 -15.99 -27.59
CA ASN A 131 4.62 -16.52 -28.14
C ASN A 131 4.56 -18.05 -28.35
N GLU A 132 3.98 -18.78 -27.40
CA GLU A 132 3.79 -20.23 -27.53
C GLU A 132 2.83 -20.59 -28.65
N TRP A 133 1.70 -19.87 -28.77
CA TRP A 133 0.77 -20.04 -29.88
C TRP A 133 1.43 -19.79 -31.24
N MET A 134 2.24 -18.73 -31.38
CA MET A 134 2.98 -18.45 -32.62
C MET A 134 3.99 -19.55 -32.95
N ARG A 135 4.63 -20.18 -31.96
CA ARG A 135 5.48 -21.37 -32.19
C ARG A 135 4.64 -22.54 -32.69
N GLN A 136 3.50 -22.84 -32.07
CA GLN A 136 2.63 -23.95 -32.50
C GLN A 136 2.11 -23.77 -33.93
N VAL A 137 1.69 -22.56 -34.30
CA VAL A 137 1.27 -22.22 -35.66
C VAL A 137 2.44 -22.40 -36.65
N ARG A 138 3.65 -21.97 -36.29
CA ARG A 138 4.84 -22.17 -37.12
C ARG A 138 5.19 -23.64 -37.32
N TRP A 139 5.05 -24.47 -36.28
CA TRP A 139 5.23 -25.92 -36.40
C TRP A 139 4.21 -26.54 -37.37
N TYR A 140 2.94 -26.13 -37.29
CA TYR A 140 1.88 -26.60 -38.18
C TYR A 140 2.06 -26.19 -39.65
N ILE A 141 2.66 -25.02 -39.91
CA ILE A 141 2.90 -24.55 -41.29
C ILE A 141 4.14 -25.20 -41.91
N PHE A 142 5.16 -25.51 -41.10
CA PHE A 142 6.46 -26.00 -41.60
C PHE A 142 6.57 -27.54 -41.67
N PHE A 143 5.67 -28.27 -40.99
CA PHE A 143 5.55 -29.72 -41.08
C PHE A 143 4.14 -30.08 -41.59
N PRO A 144 3.93 -30.22 -42.91
CA PRO A 144 2.74 -30.86 -43.48
C PRO A 144 2.73 -32.38 -43.25
#